data_AF-G5K085-F1
#
_entry.id   AF-G5K085-F1
#
_cell.length_a   1.000
_cell.length_b   1.000
_cell.length_c   1.000
_cell.angle_alpha   90.00
_cell.angle_beta   90.00
_cell.angle_gamma   90.00
#
_symmetry.space_group_name_H-M   'P 1'
#
loop_
_entity.id
_entity.type
_entity.pdbx_description
1 polymer ?
#
loop_
_entity_poly.entity_id
_entity_poly.type
_entity_poly.pdbx_seq_one_letter_code
_entity_poly.pdbx_strand_id
1 'polypeptide(L)' 'MTFTTDYLIVDVWYRRVRDGICEFEQVPKLFNLRDCVMELLSQKVDKKAE' A
#
# COMPACT_ATOMS: atom_id res chain seq x y z
N MET A 1 -14.42 4.76 -9.83
CA MET A 1 -13.14 4.22 -10.35
C MET A 1 -12.49 3.50 -9.18
N THR A 2 -12.01 2.28 -9.39
CA THR A 2 -11.47 1.42 -8.33
C THR A 2 -10.02 1.14 -8.67
N PHE A 3 -9.11 1.41 -7.75
CA PHE A 3 -7.69 1.09 -7.93
C PHE A 3 -7.47 -0.42 -7.81
N THR A 4 -6.51 -0.95 -8.56
CA THR A 4 -5.96 -2.30 -8.33
C THR A 4 -4.51 -2.16 -7.85
N THR A 5 -3.96 -3.22 -7.27
CA THR A 5 -2.58 -3.25 -6.78
C THR A 5 -1.52 -2.99 -7.86
N ASP A 6 -1.88 -3.15 -9.14
CA ASP A 6 -1.02 -2.88 -10.30
C ASP A 6 -0.90 -1.39 -10.67
N TYR A 7 -1.71 -0.53 -10.05
CA TYR A 7 -1.67 0.90 -10.35
C TYR A 7 -0.43 1.55 -9.76
N LEU A 8 0.24 2.39 -10.56
CA LEU A 8 1.43 3.13 -10.12
C LEU A 8 1.19 3.93 -8.84
N ILE A 9 0.01 4.54 -8.68
CA ILE A 9 -0.32 5.31 -7.47
C ILE A 9 -0.35 4.42 -6.22
N VAL A 10 -0.83 3.18 -6.33
CA VAL A 10 -0.86 2.21 -5.22
C VAL A 10 0.56 1.79 -4.87
N ASP A 11 1.39 1.44 -5.86
CA ASP A 11 2.79 1.02 -5.63
C ASP A 11 3.63 2.15 -5.00
N VAL A 12 3.45 3.40 -5.45
CA VAL A 12 4.14 4.56 -4.86
C VAL A 12 3.79 4.73 -3.39
N TRP A 13 2.50 4.66 -3.03
CA TRP A 13 2.08 4.79 -1.63
C TRP A 13 2.53 3.60 -0.79
N TYR A 14 2.41 2.39 -1.32
CA TYR A 14 2.92 1.18 -0.69
C TYR A 14 4.42 1.30 -0.35
N ARG A 15 5.25 1.73 -1.29
CA ARG A 15 6.70 1.91 -1.05
C ARG A 15 6.97 2.98 -0.01
N ARG A 16 6.26 4.12 -0.05
CA ARG A 16 6.43 5.17 0.95
C ARG A 16 6.10 4.71 2.36
N VAL A 17 5.01 3.94 2.52
CA VAL A 17 4.62 3.39 3.84
C VAL A 17 5.62 2.31 4.28
N ARG A 18 5.97 1.38 3.39
CA ARG A 18 6.96 0.33 3.67
C ARG A 18 8.33 0.89 4.07
N ASP A 19 8.78 1.94 3.41
CA ASP A 19 10.09 2.54 3.61
C ASP A 19 10.09 3.54 4.80
N GLY A 20 8.96 3.70 5.50
CA GLY A 20 8.82 4.59 6.66
C GLY A 20 8.88 6.07 6.30
N ILE A 21 8.67 6.43 5.03
CA ILE A 21 8.64 7.82 4.55
C ILE A 21 7.34 8.52 5.00
N CYS A 22 6.25 7.76 5.08
CA CYS A 22 4.97 8.23 5.61
C CYS A 22 4.23 7.13 6.37
N GLU A 23 3.41 7.53 7.32
CA GLU A 23 2.51 6.62 8.03
C GLU A 23 1.34 6.19 7.13
N PHE A 24 0.76 5.01 7.41
CA PHE A 24 -0.38 4.49 6.65
C PHE A 24 -1.58 5.45 6.68
N GLU A 25 -1.77 6.16 7.79
CA GLU A 25 -2.82 7.16 7.99
C GLU A 25 -2.67 8.36 7.05
N GLN A 26 -1.47 8.61 6.52
CA GLN A 26 -1.20 9.68 5.56
C GLN A 26 -1.57 9.29 4.12
N VAL A 27 -1.84 8.01 3.85
CA VAL A 27 -2.35 7.57 2.54
C VAL A 27 -3.72 8.24 2.30
N PRO A 28 -3.97 8.89 1.16
CA PRO A 28 -5.24 9.55 0.89
C PRO A 28 -6.42 8.57 0.96
N LYS A 29 -7.54 9.01 1.55
CA LYS A 29 -8.84 8.29 1.49
C LYS A 29 -9.49 8.50 0.12
N LEU A 30 -8.83 8.04 -0.94
CA LEU A 30 -9.30 8.12 -2.32
C LEU A 30 -9.81 6.75 -2.75
N PHE A 31 -11.12 6.62 -2.93
CA PHE A 31 -11.75 5.34 -3.29
C PHE A 31 -11.27 4.21 -2.37
N ASN A 32 -10.68 3.15 -2.93
CA ASN A 32 -10.11 2.00 -2.24
C ASN A 32 -8.56 2.02 -2.17
N LEU A 33 -7.91 3.19 -2.34
CA LEU A 33 -6.44 3.29 -2.35
C LEU A 33 -5.81 2.74 -1.06
N ARG A 34 -6.38 3.09 0.10
CA ARG A 34 -5.89 2.59 1.40
C ARG A 34 -6.00 1.08 1.50
N ASP A 35 -7.10 0.52 1.02
CA ASP A 35 -7.34 -0.92 1.08
C ASP A 35 -6.31 -1.66 0.21
N CYS A 36 -6.01 -1.17 -0.99
CA CYS A 36 -4.96 -1.75 -1.84
C CYS A 36 -3.56 -1.63 -1.22
N VAL A 37 -3.25 -0.50 -0.57
CA VAL A 37 -1.97 -0.32 0.12
C VAL A 37 -1.85 -1.27 1.32
N MET A 38 -2.93 -1.41 2.11
CA MET A 38 -3.02 -2.35 3.23
C MET A 38 -2.84 -3.80 2.75
N GLU A 39 -3.50 -4.18 1.65
CA GLU A 39 -3.39 -5.50 1.05
C GLU A 39 -1.93 -5.83 0.67
N LEU A 40 -1.23 -4.90 0.01
CA LEU A 40 0.17 -5.07 -0.36
C LEU A 40 1.12 -5.14 0.85
N LEU A 41 0.84 -4.38 1.91
CA LEU A 41 1.59 -4.46 3.17
C LEU A 41 1.41 -5.84 3.80
N SER A 42 0.17 -6.32 3.92
CA SER A 42 -0.14 -7.64 4.47
C SER A 42 0.47 -8.79 3.66
N GLN A 43 0.36 -8.76 2.33
CA GLN A 43 0.92 -9.82 1.46
C GLN A 43 2.45 -9.95 1.55
N LYS A 44 3.17 -8.87 1.87
CA LYS A 44 4.64 -8.87 1.89
C LYS A 44 5.25 -9.00 3.28
N VAL A 45 4.47 -8.81 4.35
CA VAL A 45 4.89 -9.16 5.71
C VAL A 45 4.97 -10.69 5.88
N ASP A 46 4.11 -11.45 5.19
CA ASP A 46 4.11 -12.92 5.19
C ASP A 46 5.32 -13.55 4.46
N LYS A 47 6.13 -12.77 3.73
CA LYS A 47 7.31 -13.28 2.98
C LYS A 47 8.65 -13.15 3.71
N LYS A 48 8.66 -12.86 5.03
CA LYS A 48 9.85 -12.99 5.88
C LYS A 48 9.77 -14.24 6.75
N ALA A 49 9.87 -15.41 6.12
CA ALA A 49 10.19 -16.66 6.80
C ALA A 49 10.81 -17.65 5.79
N GLU A 50 12.02 -17.37 5.32
CA GLU A 50 13.04 -18.38 4.98
C GLU A 50 14.43 -17.72 4.84
#